data_AF-A0A418XJ91-F1
#
_entry.id   AF-A0A418XJ91-F1
#
_cell.length_a   1.000
_cell.length_b   1.000
_cell.length_c   1.000
_cell.angle_alpha   90.00
_cell.angle_beta   90.00
_cell.angle_gamma   90.00
#
_symmetry.space_group_name_H-M   'P 1'
#
loop_
_entity.id
_entity.type
_entity.pdbx_description
1 polymer ?
#
loop_
_entity_poly.entity_id
_entity_poly.type
_entity_poly.pdbx_seq_one_letter_code
_entity_poly.pdbx_strand_id
1 'polypeptide(L)'
;MRVLFAFVLLLCSLPALADDLAQLYQVAGWPQQRAHFSDALSAAQQRYRNSLPPAVYQALVNNSNQRFAPQAMDQRAQAGLRQNLPDPGPALAFFQSPLGLKITAAEVNATHREQLAKHANGIPKIEASATRRLLIRHLAQALPAKEAGAEVSLALAGVAADSLSQMIPGLLGADQAQGLLNSQRQRLMEQIGADLDNTLLYVYRDLSDPELEEFATFAESAAGKAYYQAALAAMRAGLAVGQSSANLAPAQPGI
;
A
#
# COMPACT_ATOMS: atom_id res chain seq x y z
N MET A 1 10.01 -25.21 48.73
CA MET A 1 9.16 -24.15 48.13
C MET A 1 9.87 -23.24 47.12
N ARG A 2 11.18 -22.99 47.20
CA ARG A 2 11.90 -22.13 46.22
C ARG A 2 12.09 -22.74 44.82
N VAL A 3 12.20 -24.06 44.71
CA VAL A 3 12.38 -24.77 43.43
C VAL A 3 11.07 -24.86 42.62
N LEU A 4 9.92 -24.91 43.30
CA LEU A 4 8.59 -24.89 42.66
C LEU A 4 8.26 -23.53 42.05
N PHE A 5 8.73 -22.43 42.64
CA PHE A 5 8.55 -21.08 42.07
C PHE A 5 9.38 -20.82 40.81
N ALA A 6 10.55 -21.47 40.67
CA ALA A 6 11.37 -21.34 39.47
C ALA A 6 10.77 -22.05 38.24
N PHE A 7 10.04 -23.16 38.44
CA PHE A 7 9.38 -23.89 37.36
C PHE A 7 8.10 -23.18 36.85
N VAL A 8 7.41 -22.43 37.71
CA VAL A 8 6.21 -21.65 37.32
C VAL A 8 6.59 -20.40 36.51
N LEU A 9 7.74 -19.77 36.79
CA LEU A 9 8.23 -18.62 36.02
C LEU A 9 8.75 -19.00 34.61
N LEU A 10 9.20 -20.24 34.41
CA LEU A 10 9.63 -20.77 33.10
C LEU A 10 8.46 -21.18 32.20
N LEU A 11 7.26 -21.38 32.76
CA LEU A 11 6.03 -21.65 32.00
C LEU A 11 5.26 -20.37 31.63
N CYS A 12 5.64 -19.21 32.18
CA CYS A 12 5.12 -17.91 31.81
C CYS A 12 5.99 -17.14 30.80
N SER A 13 7.17 -17.66 30.44
CA SER A 13 7.84 -17.27 29.20
C SER A 13 7.23 -18.06 28.04
N LEU A 14 5.93 -17.86 27.80
CA LEU A 14 5.49 -17.81 26.41
C LEU A 14 6.46 -16.83 25.75
N PRO A 15 7.15 -17.17 24.65
CA PRO A 15 7.71 -16.09 23.86
C PRO A 15 6.52 -15.15 23.67
N ALA A 16 6.68 -13.87 23.97
CA ALA A 16 5.81 -12.91 23.32
C ALA A 16 5.81 -13.37 21.86
N LEU A 17 4.70 -13.90 21.36
CA LEU A 17 4.50 -14.08 19.94
C LEU A 17 4.68 -12.66 19.43
N ALA A 18 5.90 -12.36 19.03
CA ALA A 18 6.33 -11.02 18.75
C ALA A 18 5.57 -10.71 17.48
N ASP A 19 4.41 -10.05 17.63
CA ASP A 19 3.31 -10.03 16.66
C ASP A 19 3.83 -10.17 15.23
N ASP A 20 3.83 -11.40 14.71
CA ASP A 20 4.51 -11.74 13.44
C ASP A 20 3.94 -10.90 12.29
N LEU A 21 2.67 -10.49 12.40
CA LEU A 21 2.02 -9.55 11.49
C LEU A 21 2.60 -8.14 11.63
N ALA A 22 2.89 -7.67 12.85
CA ALA A 22 3.57 -6.40 13.05
C ALA A 22 5.01 -6.44 12.52
N GLN A 23 5.74 -7.56 12.72
CA GLN A 23 7.06 -7.73 12.13
C GLN A 23 6.99 -7.73 10.59
N LEU A 24 6.07 -8.50 10.01
CA LEU A 24 5.83 -8.56 8.57
C LEU A 24 5.51 -7.17 8.01
N TYR A 25 4.67 -6.40 8.72
CA TYR A 25 4.33 -5.03 8.37
C TYR A 25 5.59 -4.15 8.29
N GLN A 26 6.52 -4.30 9.24
CA GLN A 26 7.79 -3.56 9.24
C GLN A 26 8.73 -4.02 8.11
N VAL A 27 8.99 -5.34 7.99
CA VAL A 27 10.00 -5.85 7.04
C VAL A 27 9.55 -5.79 5.58
N ALA A 28 8.24 -5.75 5.32
CA ALA A 28 7.69 -5.49 4.00
C ALA A 28 7.66 -3.99 3.62
N GLY A 29 8.18 -3.10 4.49
CA GLY A 29 8.40 -1.69 4.16
C GLY A 29 7.16 -0.80 4.24
N TRP A 30 6.07 -1.25 4.87
CA TRP A 30 4.82 -0.47 4.97
C TRP A 30 4.99 0.92 5.58
N PRO A 31 5.74 1.10 6.71
CA PRO A 31 5.94 2.43 7.28
C PRO A 31 6.61 3.40 6.31
N GLN A 32 7.58 2.94 5.52
CA GLN A 32 8.30 3.74 4.54
C GLN A 32 7.36 4.10 3.38
N GLN A 33 6.59 3.14 2.86
CA GLN A 33 5.60 3.41 1.82
C GLN A 33 4.56 4.44 2.27
N ARG A 34 4.07 4.33 3.51
CA ARG A 34 3.14 5.29 4.11
C ARG A 34 3.78 6.67 4.31
N ALA A 35 5.09 6.74 4.60
CA ALA A 35 5.82 8.01 4.64
C ALA A 35 5.94 8.66 3.27
N HIS A 36 6.32 7.89 2.25
CA HIS A 36 6.41 8.36 0.88
C HIS A 36 5.06 8.84 0.35
N PHE A 37 3.97 8.12 0.67
CA PHE A 37 2.62 8.57 0.36
C PHE A 37 2.29 9.91 1.03
N SER A 38 2.55 10.08 2.34
CA SER A 38 2.32 11.35 3.04
C SER A 38 3.13 12.50 2.42
N ASP A 39 4.37 12.25 2.02
CA ASP A 39 5.24 13.21 1.35
C ASP A 39 4.72 13.63 -0.02
N ALA A 40 4.28 12.66 -0.83
CA ALA A 40 3.70 12.90 -2.14
C ALA A 40 2.36 13.65 -2.03
N LEU A 41 1.55 13.29 -1.04
CA LEU A 41 0.28 13.94 -0.74
C LEU A 41 0.48 15.40 -0.34
N SER A 42 1.43 15.68 0.56
CA SER A 42 1.75 17.06 0.97
C SER A 42 2.22 17.90 -0.22
N ALA A 43 3.09 17.34 -1.07
CA ALA A 43 3.54 18.00 -2.30
C ALA A 43 2.37 18.26 -3.27
N ALA A 44 1.44 17.32 -3.42
CA ALA A 44 0.25 17.49 -4.25
C ALA A 44 -0.68 18.59 -3.70
N GLN A 45 -0.94 18.59 -2.40
CA GLN A 45 -1.72 19.65 -1.74
C GLN A 45 -1.10 21.03 -2.02
N GLN A 46 0.21 21.20 -1.83
CA GLN A 46 0.88 22.48 -2.09
C GLN A 46 0.71 22.97 -3.54
N ARG A 47 0.69 22.07 -4.53
CA ARG A 47 0.43 22.43 -5.93
C ARG A 47 -0.97 23.01 -6.15
N TYR A 48 -1.97 22.51 -5.42
CA TYR A 48 -3.35 22.99 -5.53
C TYR A 48 -3.62 24.32 -4.83
N ARG A 49 -2.71 24.77 -3.95
CA ARG A 49 -2.87 26.02 -3.19
C ARG A 49 -3.12 27.25 -4.08
N ASN A 50 -2.49 27.27 -5.26
CA ASN A 50 -2.56 28.40 -6.18
C ASN A 50 -3.64 28.24 -7.25
N SER A 51 -4.26 27.07 -7.37
CA SER A 51 -5.26 26.77 -8.41
C SER A 51 -6.69 26.63 -7.89
N LEU A 52 -6.87 26.43 -6.59
CA LEU A 52 -8.19 26.30 -5.96
C LEU A 52 -8.55 27.56 -5.15
N PRO A 53 -9.85 27.94 -5.11
CA PRO A 53 -10.33 28.95 -4.17
C PRO A 53 -9.97 28.59 -2.71
N PRO A 54 -9.65 29.56 -1.84
CA PRO A 54 -9.15 29.28 -0.49
C PRO A 54 -10.04 28.34 0.35
N ALA A 55 -11.36 28.50 0.26
CA ALA A 55 -12.31 27.64 0.98
C ALA A 55 -12.29 26.19 0.47
N VAL A 56 -12.22 25.99 -0.84
CA VAL A 56 -12.13 24.66 -1.48
C VAL A 56 -10.80 23.99 -1.13
N TYR A 57 -9.71 24.75 -1.20
CA TYR A 57 -8.38 24.27 -0.82
C TYR A 57 -8.35 23.82 0.64
N GLN A 58 -8.89 24.63 1.56
CA GLN A 58 -8.90 24.30 2.98
C GLN A 58 -9.75 23.05 3.27
N ALA A 59 -10.92 22.92 2.64
CA ALA A 59 -11.75 21.74 2.76
C ALA A 59 -11.02 20.47 2.26
N LEU A 60 -10.36 20.56 1.10
CA LEU A 60 -9.56 19.48 0.54
C LEU A 60 -8.45 19.04 1.50
N VAL A 61 -7.66 19.99 1.99
CA VAL A 61 -6.54 19.70 2.90
C VAL A 61 -7.03 19.09 4.22
N ASN A 62 -8.11 19.62 4.80
CA ASN A 62 -8.67 19.11 6.04
C ASN A 62 -9.16 17.67 5.91
N ASN A 63 -10.01 17.39 4.90
CA ASN A 63 -10.51 16.04 4.65
C ASN A 63 -9.37 15.06 4.32
N SER A 64 -8.40 15.52 3.51
CA SER A 64 -7.20 14.74 3.18
C SER A 64 -6.40 14.38 4.43
N ASN A 65 -6.10 15.33 5.29
CA ASN A 65 -5.27 15.12 6.48
C ASN A 65 -5.97 14.26 7.53
N GLN A 66 -7.30 14.40 7.66
CA GLN A 66 -8.09 13.54 8.51
C GLN A 66 -8.08 12.09 8.01
N ARG A 67 -8.35 11.88 6.71
CA ARG A 67 -8.40 10.54 6.11
C ARG A 67 -7.04 9.85 6.14
N PHE A 68 -5.99 10.58 5.77
CA PHE A 68 -4.64 10.05 5.59
C PHE A 68 -3.71 10.36 6.77
N ALA A 69 -4.26 10.56 7.97
CA ALA A 69 -3.46 10.70 9.17
C ALA A 69 -2.58 9.44 9.35
N PRO A 70 -1.23 9.57 9.47
CA PRO A 70 -0.31 8.44 9.43
C PRO A 70 -0.67 7.29 10.38
N GLN A 71 -0.92 7.62 11.65
CA GLN A 71 -1.29 6.63 12.67
C GLN A 71 -2.62 5.93 12.35
N ALA A 72 -3.61 6.67 11.84
CA ALA A 72 -4.90 6.10 11.47
C ALA A 72 -4.77 5.17 10.25
N MET A 73 -3.93 5.54 9.28
CA MET A 73 -3.61 4.69 8.14
C MET A 73 -2.94 3.39 8.59
N ASP A 74 -1.93 3.48 9.45
CA ASP A 74 -1.18 2.32 9.95
C ASP A 74 -2.11 1.39 10.75
N GLN A 75 -2.96 1.94 11.63
CA GLN A 75 -3.92 1.15 12.41
C GLN A 75 -4.92 0.39 11.53
N ARG A 76 -5.51 1.07 10.53
CA ARG A 76 -6.44 0.41 9.60
C ARG A 76 -5.75 -0.61 8.71
N ALA A 77 -4.54 -0.30 8.24
CA ALA A 77 -3.78 -1.22 7.40
C ALA A 77 -3.39 -2.48 8.18
N GLN A 78 -2.88 -2.35 9.40
CA GLN A 78 -2.56 -3.49 10.25
C GLN A 78 -3.82 -4.30 10.58
N ALA A 79 -4.93 -3.65 10.95
CA ALA A 79 -6.19 -4.35 11.20
C ALA A 79 -6.67 -5.13 9.96
N GLY A 80 -6.61 -4.49 8.78
CA GLY A 80 -6.92 -5.13 7.50
C GLY A 80 -6.01 -6.32 7.19
N LEU A 81 -4.71 -6.19 7.46
CA LEU A 81 -3.76 -7.29 7.28
C LEU A 81 -4.08 -8.45 8.23
N ARG A 82 -4.29 -8.18 9.53
CA ARG A 82 -4.65 -9.22 10.52
C ARG A 82 -5.95 -9.94 10.17
N GLN A 83 -6.93 -9.23 9.60
CA GLN A 83 -8.22 -9.81 9.23
C GLN A 83 -8.13 -10.72 8.00
N ASN A 84 -7.17 -10.46 7.09
CA ASN A 84 -7.09 -11.14 5.79
C ASN A 84 -5.90 -12.10 5.67
N LEU A 85 -4.93 -12.06 6.61
CA LEU A 85 -3.76 -12.94 6.62
C LEU A 85 -3.71 -13.75 7.93
N PRO A 86 -4.35 -14.93 7.98
CA PRO A 86 -4.40 -15.75 9.18
C PRO A 86 -3.04 -16.35 9.56
N ASP A 87 -2.18 -16.64 8.57
CA ASP A 87 -0.84 -17.16 8.78
C ASP A 87 0.19 -16.23 8.12
N PRO A 88 0.88 -15.36 8.91
CA PRO A 88 1.92 -14.48 8.40
C PRO A 88 3.27 -15.19 8.21
N GLY A 89 3.46 -16.39 8.78
CA GLY A 89 4.78 -17.02 8.91
C GLY A 89 5.54 -17.18 7.59
N PRO A 90 4.93 -17.76 6.53
CA PRO A 90 5.58 -17.90 5.24
C PRO A 90 6.00 -16.56 4.60
N ALA A 91 5.15 -15.54 4.69
CA ALA A 91 5.45 -14.23 4.15
C ALA A 91 6.54 -13.53 4.96
N LEU A 92 6.46 -13.61 6.30
CA LEU A 92 7.47 -13.07 7.20
C LEU A 92 8.85 -13.67 6.90
N ALA A 93 8.92 -15.00 6.77
CA ALA A 93 10.16 -15.69 6.43
C ALA A 93 10.73 -15.24 5.08
N PHE A 94 9.87 -15.05 4.06
CA PHE A 94 10.30 -14.54 2.76
C PHE A 94 10.86 -13.12 2.87
N PHE A 95 10.15 -12.18 3.50
CA PHE A 95 10.60 -10.78 3.61
C PHE A 95 11.79 -10.59 4.55
N GLN A 96 12.07 -11.54 5.45
CA GLN A 96 13.29 -11.57 6.26
C GLN A 96 14.50 -12.18 5.53
N SER A 97 14.29 -12.85 4.39
CA SER A 97 15.37 -13.41 3.60
C SER A 97 16.22 -12.31 2.92
N PRO A 98 17.47 -12.60 2.50
CA PRO A 98 18.27 -11.64 1.73
C PRO A 98 17.56 -11.13 0.46
N LEU A 99 16.81 -11.99 -0.23
CA LEU A 99 16.03 -11.60 -1.40
C LEU A 99 14.85 -10.69 -1.02
N GLY A 100 14.08 -11.06 0.00
CA GLY A 100 12.95 -10.27 0.49
C GLY A 100 13.37 -8.86 0.90
N LEU A 101 14.49 -8.72 1.61
CA LEU A 101 15.05 -7.42 1.98
C LEU A 101 15.48 -6.59 0.76
N LYS A 102 16.05 -7.21 -0.28
CA LYS A 102 16.38 -6.52 -1.54
C LYS A 102 15.12 -6.04 -2.27
N ILE A 103 14.07 -6.86 -2.30
CA ILE A 103 12.77 -6.50 -2.90
C ILE A 103 12.17 -5.31 -2.17
N THR A 104 12.06 -5.38 -0.83
CA THR A 104 11.55 -4.25 -0.02
C THR A 104 12.37 -2.99 -0.28
N ALA A 105 13.71 -3.08 -0.32
CA ALA A 105 14.56 -1.94 -0.59
C ALA A 105 14.32 -1.34 -1.99
N ALA A 106 14.15 -2.18 -3.01
CA ALA A 106 13.85 -1.77 -4.37
C ALA A 106 12.48 -1.04 -4.46
N GLU A 107 11.45 -1.59 -3.82
CA GLU A 107 10.10 -1.02 -3.79
C GLU A 107 10.03 0.29 -3.00
N VAL A 108 10.70 0.37 -1.85
CA VAL A 108 10.78 1.59 -1.05
C VAL A 108 11.56 2.66 -1.81
N ASN A 109 12.67 2.32 -2.46
CA ASN A 109 13.42 3.27 -3.28
C ASN A 109 12.55 3.79 -4.43
N ALA A 110 11.82 2.92 -5.12
CA ALA A 110 10.98 3.31 -6.27
C ALA A 110 9.91 4.36 -5.93
N THR A 111 9.40 4.36 -4.70
CA THR A 111 8.39 5.34 -4.24
C THR A 111 9.00 6.55 -3.52
N HIS A 112 10.32 6.62 -3.37
CA HIS A 112 10.99 7.74 -2.73
C HIS A 112 10.77 9.05 -3.52
N ARG A 113 10.63 10.18 -2.80
CA ARG A 113 10.33 11.51 -3.39
C ARG A 113 11.24 11.84 -4.57
N GLU A 114 12.54 11.61 -4.44
CA GLU A 114 13.52 11.91 -5.49
C GLU A 114 13.34 11.06 -6.74
N GLN A 115 13.01 9.77 -6.58
CA GLN A 115 12.73 8.88 -7.71
C GLN A 115 11.45 9.31 -8.43
N LEU A 116 10.39 9.63 -7.68
CA LEU A 116 9.15 10.15 -8.23
C LEU A 116 9.35 11.48 -8.96
N ALA A 117 10.16 12.39 -8.41
CA ALA A 117 10.48 13.65 -9.06
C ALA A 117 11.30 13.46 -10.34
N LYS A 118 12.32 12.59 -10.30
CA LYS A 118 13.17 12.26 -11.45
C LYS A 118 12.38 11.66 -12.60
N HIS A 119 11.36 10.87 -12.29
CA HIS A 119 10.53 10.16 -13.26
C HIS A 119 9.11 10.75 -13.40
N ALA A 120 8.93 12.02 -13.06
CA ALA A 120 7.63 12.71 -13.15
C ALA A 120 7.06 12.75 -14.57
N ASN A 121 7.93 12.68 -15.60
CA ASN A 121 7.57 12.64 -17.02
C ASN A 121 7.49 11.21 -17.59
N GLY A 122 7.53 10.19 -16.73
CA GLY A 122 7.54 8.79 -17.11
C GLY A 122 8.86 8.08 -16.82
N ILE A 123 8.77 6.76 -16.78
CA ILE A 123 9.91 5.86 -16.60
C ILE A 123 10.52 5.57 -17.98
N PRO A 124 11.85 5.63 -18.15
CA PRO A 124 12.48 5.28 -19.42
C PRO A 124 12.14 3.83 -19.81
N LYS A 125 12.04 3.58 -21.11
CA LYS A 125 11.83 2.21 -21.61
C LYS A 125 13.08 1.38 -21.36
N ILE A 126 12.92 0.24 -20.70
CA ILE A 126 14.02 -0.67 -20.37
C ILE A 126 14.07 -1.79 -21.40
N GLU A 127 15.22 -1.89 -22.08
CA GLU A 127 15.53 -3.04 -22.91
C GLU A 127 16.01 -4.20 -22.03
N ALA A 128 15.34 -5.35 -22.11
CA ALA A 128 15.58 -6.50 -21.28
C ALA A 128 15.67 -7.78 -22.11
N SER A 129 16.37 -8.80 -21.59
CA SER A 129 16.44 -10.13 -22.20
C SER A 129 15.04 -10.76 -22.31
N ALA A 130 14.87 -11.74 -23.20
CA ALA A 130 13.61 -12.49 -23.30
C ALA A 130 13.24 -13.17 -21.97
N THR A 131 14.23 -13.71 -21.25
CA THR A 131 14.08 -14.33 -19.94
C THR A 131 13.56 -13.33 -18.91
N ARG A 132 14.23 -12.18 -18.76
CA ARG A 132 13.81 -11.14 -17.81
C ARG A 132 12.40 -10.62 -18.10
N ARG A 133 12.05 -10.42 -19.38
CA ARG A 133 10.67 -10.05 -19.76
C ARG A 133 9.63 -11.12 -19.45
N LEU A 134 10.00 -12.41 -19.50
CA LEU A 134 9.10 -13.48 -19.09
C LEU A 134 8.87 -13.41 -17.57
N LEU A 135 9.95 -13.35 -16.77
CA LEU A 135 9.86 -13.26 -15.30
C LEU A 135 9.05 -12.05 -14.83
N ILE A 136 9.25 -10.89 -15.46
CA ILE A 136 8.47 -9.69 -15.14
C ILE A 136 6.98 -9.87 -15.46
N ARG A 137 6.62 -10.58 -16.54
CA ARG A 137 5.21 -10.87 -16.85
C ARG A 137 4.58 -11.82 -15.83
N HIS A 138 5.34 -12.78 -15.31
CA HIS A 138 4.90 -13.63 -14.20
C HIS A 138 4.62 -12.78 -12.95
N LEU A 139 5.54 -11.89 -12.58
CA LEU A 139 5.33 -10.94 -11.48
C LEU A 139 4.14 -10.01 -11.72
N ALA A 140 3.97 -9.46 -12.93
CA ALA A 140 2.84 -8.59 -13.28
C ALA A 140 1.48 -9.29 -13.13
N GLN A 141 1.44 -10.62 -13.26
CA GLN A 141 0.23 -11.42 -13.05
C GLN A 141 0.02 -11.80 -11.59
N ALA A 142 1.11 -12.05 -10.85
CA ALA A 142 1.05 -12.46 -9.44
C ALA A 142 0.82 -11.28 -8.48
N LEU A 143 1.38 -10.11 -8.80
CA LEU A 143 1.32 -8.92 -7.96
C LEU A 143 0.08 -8.06 -8.30
N PRO A 144 -0.69 -7.60 -7.30
CA PRO A 144 -1.87 -6.75 -7.51
C PRO A 144 -1.48 -5.28 -7.74
N ALA A 145 -0.47 -5.01 -8.58
CA ALA A 145 0.11 -3.67 -8.74
C ALA A 145 -0.86 -2.68 -9.42
N LYS A 146 -1.60 -3.13 -10.44
CA LYS A 146 -2.62 -2.32 -11.13
C LYS A 146 -3.82 -2.03 -10.23
N GLU A 147 -4.26 -3.02 -9.46
CA GLU A 147 -5.29 -2.86 -8.45
C GLU A 147 -4.81 -1.84 -7.42
N ALA A 148 -3.58 -1.98 -6.93
CA ALA A 148 -3.05 -1.12 -5.91
C ALA A 148 -2.99 0.35 -6.36
N GLY A 149 -2.47 0.61 -7.57
CA GLY A 149 -2.44 1.97 -8.12
C GLY A 149 -3.85 2.55 -8.36
N ALA A 150 -4.82 1.72 -8.75
CA ALA A 150 -6.21 2.15 -8.89
C ALA A 150 -6.83 2.52 -7.53
N GLU A 151 -6.59 1.74 -6.48
CA GLU A 151 -7.11 2.04 -5.13
C GLU A 151 -6.52 3.34 -4.55
N VAL A 152 -5.23 3.61 -4.76
CA VAL A 152 -4.60 4.89 -4.39
C VAL A 152 -5.29 6.06 -5.11
N SER A 153 -5.49 5.93 -6.42
CA SER A 153 -6.14 6.96 -7.23
C SER A 153 -7.58 7.22 -6.78
N LEU A 154 -8.34 6.16 -6.48
CA LEU A 154 -9.72 6.27 -5.98
C LEU A 154 -9.78 6.86 -4.57
N ALA A 155 -8.82 6.54 -3.70
CA ALA A 155 -8.74 7.15 -2.37
C ALA A 155 -8.60 8.68 -2.47
N LEU A 156 -7.71 9.15 -3.34
CA LEU A 156 -7.48 10.58 -3.57
C LEU A 156 -8.71 11.25 -4.20
N ALA A 157 -9.34 10.60 -5.18
CA ALA A 157 -10.59 11.09 -5.78
C ALA A 157 -11.74 11.18 -4.76
N GLY A 158 -11.82 10.22 -3.83
CA GLY A 158 -12.81 10.21 -2.75
C GLY A 158 -12.70 11.42 -1.83
N VAL A 159 -11.48 11.86 -1.50
CA VAL A 159 -11.25 13.08 -0.70
C VAL A 159 -11.75 14.33 -1.42
N ALA A 160 -11.48 14.44 -2.72
CA ALA A 160 -11.97 15.56 -3.51
C ALA A 160 -13.51 15.59 -3.57
N ALA A 161 -14.14 14.42 -3.75
CA ALA A 161 -15.59 14.28 -3.77
C ALA A 161 -16.24 14.64 -2.42
N ASP A 162 -15.70 14.13 -1.30
CA ASP A 162 -16.14 14.48 0.06
C ASP A 162 -16.07 15.99 0.30
N SER A 163 -14.96 16.62 -0.12
CA SER A 163 -14.72 18.06 0.05
C SER A 163 -15.72 18.91 -0.73
N LEU A 164 -16.06 18.49 -1.96
CA LEU A 164 -17.07 19.17 -2.78
C LEU A 164 -18.48 18.98 -2.23
N SER A 165 -18.82 17.78 -1.75
CA SER A 165 -20.13 17.45 -1.17
C SER A 165 -20.43 18.28 0.10
N GLN A 166 -19.42 18.49 0.95
CA GLN A 166 -19.54 19.35 2.13
C GLN A 166 -19.84 20.81 1.79
N MET A 167 -19.40 21.28 0.61
CA MET A 167 -19.64 22.64 0.15
C MET A 167 -20.97 22.79 -0.60
N ILE A 168 -21.41 21.75 -1.30
CA ILE A 168 -22.66 21.74 -2.07
C ILE A 168 -23.47 20.48 -1.70
N PRO A 169 -24.27 20.54 -0.61
CA PRO A 169 -25.12 19.43 -0.20
C PRO A 169 -26.09 19.04 -1.32
N GLY A 170 -26.17 17.74 -1.64
CA GLY A 170 -27.13 17.19 -2.61
C GLY A 170 -26.64 17.09 -4.06
N LEU A 171 -25.38 17.41 -4.35
CA LEU A 171 -24.84 17.37 -5.72
C LEU A 171 -24.68 15.95 -6.30
N LEU A 172 -24.56 14.90 -5.46
CA LEU A 172 -24.38 13.51 -5.90
C LEU A 172 -25.18 12.53 -5.04
N GLY A 173 -26.06 11.74 -5.67
CA GLY A 173 -26.75 10.61 -5.01
C GLY A 173 -25.80 9.43 -4.78
N ALA A 174 -25.81 8.86 -3.58
CA ALA A 174 -24.86 7.83 -3.13
C ALA A 174 -24.79 6.60 -4.06
N ASP A 175 -25.93 6.13 -4.60
CA ASP A 175 -25.98 4.92 -5.43
C ASP A 175 -25.40 5.15 -6.84
N GLN A 176 -25.54 6.36 -7.38
CA GLN A 176 -25.03 6.69 -8.71
C GLN A 176 -23.49 6.88 -8.68
N ALA A 177 -22.95 7.29 -7.53
CA ALA A 177 -21.51 7.41 -7.31
C ALA A 177 -20.80 6.04 -7.36
N GLN A 178 -21.39 4.98 -6.79
CA GLN A 178 -20.73 3.68 -6.69
C GLN A 178 -20.51 2.98 -8.04
N GLY A 179 -21.51 3.01 -8.94
CA GLY A 179 -21.38 2.48 -10.30
C GLY A 179 -20.32 3.22 -11.11
N LEU A 180 -20.27 4.55 -10.98
CA LEU A 180 -19.25 5.39 -11.60
C LEU A 180 -17.84 5.08 -11.06
N LEU A 181 -17.67 4.90 -9.75
CA LEU A 181 -16.39 4.54 -9.14
C LEU A 181 -15.88 3.17 -9.63
N ASN A 182 -16.76 2.19 -9.81
CA ASN A 182 -16.36 0.89 -10.35
C ASN A 182 -15.86 1.00 -11.80
N SER A 183 -16.53 1.80 -12.64
CA SER A 183 -16.06 2.05 -14.02
C SER A 183 -14.73 2.82 -14.06
N GLN A 184 -14.53 3.76 -13.13
CA GLN A 184 -13.25 4.47 -12.96
C GLN A 184 -12.14 3.51 -12.56
N ARG A 185 -12.39 2.61 -11.60
CA ARG A 185 -11.44 1.58 -11.17
C ARG A 185 -10.94 0.76 -12.36
N GLN A 186 -11.87 0.23 -13.16
CA GLN A 186 -11.52 -0.62 -14.30
C GLN A 186 -10.66 0.13 -15.34
N ARG A 187 -11.02 1.36 -15.66
CA ARG A 187 -10.23 2.20 -16.60
C ARG A 187 -8.83 2.50 -16.06
N LEU A 188 -8.70 2.81 -14.77
CA LEU A 188 -7.41 3.05 -14.14
C LEU A 188 -6.54 1.79 -14.17
N MET A 189 -7.12 0.63 -13.90
CA MET A 189 -6.40 -0.65 -13.97
C MET A 189 -5.89 -0.95 -15.38
N GLU A 190 -6.67 -0.63 -16.42
CA GLU A 190 -6.24 -0.77 -17.82
C GLU A 190 -5.10 0.18 -18.17
N GLN A 191 -5.21 1.45 -17.74
CA GLN A 191 -4.15 2.45 -17.96
C GLN A 191 -2.84 2.09 -17.26
N ILE A 192 -2.91 1.71 -15.98
CA ILE A 192 -1.74 1.28 -15.20
C ILE A 192 -1.17 -0.01 -15.77
N GLY A 193 -2.03 -0.93 -16.20
CA GLY A 193 -1.64 -2.21 -16.80
C GLY A 193 -0.83 -2.08 -18.09
N ALA A 194 -1.06 -1.02 -18.87
CA ALA A 194 -0.37 -0.82 -20.16
C ALA A 194 1.15 -0.67 -20.02
N ASP A 195 1.62 -0.02 -18.95
CA ASP A 195 3.04 0.25 -18.68
C ASP A 195 3.58 -0.54 -17.48
N LEU A 196 2.81 -1.49 -16.96
CA LEU A 196 3.15 -2.24 -15.75
C LEU A 196 4.46 -3.00 -15.91
N ASP A 197 4.66 -3.70 -17.02
CA ASP A 197 5.89 -4.46 -17.28
C ASP A 197 7.13 -3.57 -17.25
N ASN A 198 7.08 -2.38 -17.88
CA ASN A 198 8.20 -1.44 -17.87
C ASN A 198 8.44 -0.87 -16.47
N THR A 199 7.38 -0.64 -15.71
CA THR A 199 7.46 -0.18 -14.32
C THR A 199 8.13 -1.24 -13.44
N LEU A 200 7.73 -2.51 -13.53
CA LEU A 200 8.34 -3.59 -12.76
C LEU A 200 9.79 -3.85 -13.18
N LEU A 201 10.10 -3.75 -14.47
CA LEU A 201 11.49 -3.77 -14.97
C LEU A 201 12.33 -2.67 -14.32
N TYR A 202 11.76 -1.48 -14.12
CA TYR A 202 12.46 -0.38 -13.48
C TYR A 202 12.63 -0.62 -11.99
N VAL A 203 11.57 -0.99 -11.28
CA VAL A 203 11.59 -1.24 -9.83
C VAL A 203 12.62 -2.32 -9.50
N TYR A 204 12.59 -3.45 -10.20
CA TYR A 204 13.43 -4.61 -9.90
C TYR A 204 14.69 -4.71 -10.79
N ARG A 205 15.14 -3.61 -11.38
CA ARG A 205 16.30 -3.58 -12.30
C ARG A 205 17.59 -4.14 -11.69
N ASP A 206 17.74 -3.99 -10.39
CA ASP A 206 18.94 -4.37 -9.63
C ASP A 206 18.91 -5.84 -9.16
N LEU A 207 17.81 -6.57 -9.42
CA LEU A 207 17.72 -8.00 -9.17
C LEU A 207 18.31 -8.77 -10.37
N SER A 208 18.98 -9.88 -10.06
CA SER A 208 19.39 -10.86 -11.07
C SER A 208 18.20 -11.68 -11.57
N ASP A 209 18.34 -12.34 -12.72
CA ASP A 209 17.29 -13.19 -13.27
C ASP A 209 16.91 -14.36 -12.32
N PRO A 210 17.86 -15.05 -11.64
CA PRO A 210 17.51 -16.04 -10.62
C PRO A 210 16.75 -15.47 -9.42
N GLU A 211 17.09 -14.26 -8.96
CA GLU A 211 16.37 -13.59 -7.87
C GLU A 211 14.94 -13.20 -8.28
N LEU A 212 14.75 -12.76 -9.54
CA LEU A 212 13.43 -12.49 -10.09
C LEU A 212 12.58 -13.77 -10.22
N GLU A 213 13.20 -14.90 -10.57
CA GLU A 213 12.54 -16.20 -10.64
C GLU A 213 12.11 -16.72 -9.27
N GLU A 214 12.99 -16.63 -8.26
CA GLU A 214 12.65 -16.97 -6.88
C GLU A 214 11.51 -16.08 -6.35
N PHE A 215 11.55 -14.79 -6.68
CA PHE A 215 10.49 -13.87 -6.31
C PHE A 215 9.15 -14.23 -6.99
N ALA A 216 9.16 -14.47 -8.30
CA ALA A 216 7.97 -14.88 -9.03
C ALA A 216 7.39 -16.18 -8.46
N THR A 217 8.25 -17.14 -8.15
CA THR A 217 7.86 -18.43 -7.53
C THR A 217 7.16 -18.21 -6.19
N PHE A 218 7.71 -17.35 -5.31
CA PHE A 218 7.04 -17.00 -4.06
C PHE A 218 5.69 -16.32 -4.31
N ALA A 219 5.65 -15.30 -5.16
CA ALA A 219 4.44 -14.53 -5.43
C ALA A 219 3.31 -15.38 -6.02
N GLU A 220 3.65 -16.39 -6.82
CA GLU A 220 2.70 -17.34 -7.43
C GLU A 220 2.27 -18.48 -6.49
N SER A 221 3.03 -18.73 -5.43
CA SER A 221 2.71 -19.74 -4.42
C SER A 221 1.40 -19.42 -3.68
N ALA A 222 0.81 -20.43 -3.02
CA ALA A 222 -0.39 -20.21 -2.21
C ALA A 222 -0.16 -19.19 -1.09
N ALA A 223 1.01 -19.23 -0.46
CA ALA A 223 1.40 -18.30 0.59
C ALA A 223 1.60 -16.86 0.08
N GLY A 224 2.30 -16.70 -1.05
CA GLY A 224 2.50 -15.39 -1.67
C GLY A 224 1.19 -14.76 -2.13
N LYS A 225 0.31 -15.55 -2.77
CA LYS A 225 -1.04 -15.10 -3.15
C LYS A 225 -1.86 -14.66 -1.94
N ALA A 226 -1.85 -15.44 -0.85
CA ALA A 226 -2.54 -15.07 0.38
C ALA A 226 -2.00 -13.75 0.95
N TYR A 227 -0.67 -13.59 0.98
CA TYR A 227 -0.04 -12.34 1.41
C TYR A 227 -0.45 -11.16 0.53
N TYR A 228 -0.31 -11.24 -0.80
CA TYR A 228 -0.58 -10.10 -1.68
C TYR A 228 -2.06 -9.72 -1.73
N GLN A 229 -2.97 -10.69 -1.58
CA GLN A 229 -4.40 -10.41 -1.42
C GLN A 229 -4.68 -9.67 -0.10
N ALA A 230 -4.06 -10.12 1.00
CA ALA A 230 -4.19 -9.46 2.29
C ALA A 230 -3.52 -8.08 2.32
N ALA A 231 -2.39 -7.91 1.61
CA ALA A 231 -1.71 -6.64 1.43
C ALA A 231 -2.60 -5.64 0.67
N LEU A 232 -3.25 -6.06 -0.43
CA LEU A 232 -4.20 -5.21 -1.14
C LEU A 232 -5.38 -4.80 -0.24
N ALA A 233 -5.90 -5.73 0.57
CA ALA A 233 -6.97 -5.44 1.53
C ALA A 233 -6.50 -4.47 2.63
N ALA A 234 -5.30 -4.67 3.17
CA ALA A 234 -4.66 -3.77 4.14
C ALA A 234 -4.48 -2.36 3.57
N MET A 235 -4.03 -2.23 2.32
CA MET A 235 -3.88 -0.94 1.67
C MET A 235 -5.23 -0.24 1.47
N ARG A 236 -6.26 -0.97 1.02
CA ARG A 236 -7.64 -0.43 0.90
C ARG A 236 -8.15 0.08 2.25
N ALA A 237 -7.93 -0.68 3.32
CA ALA A 237 -8.30 -0.27 4.68
C ALA A 237 -7.50 0.95 5.15
N GLY A 238 -6.18 0.95 4.94
CA GLY A 238 -5.29 2.06 5.28
C GLY A 238 -5.69 3.36 4.60
N LEU A 239 -6.02 3.31 3.31
CA LEU A 239 -6.49 4.46 2.52
C LEU A 239 -7.98 4.78 2.72
N ALA A 240 -8.69 3.94 3.47
CA ALA A 240 -10.12 3.99 3.69
C ALA A 240 -10.94 4.08 2.37
N VAL A 241 -10.53 3.38 1.31
CA VAL A 241 -11.15 3.52 -0.02
C VAL A 241 -12.66 3.26 0.03
N GLY A 242 -13.45 4.13 -0.61
CA GLY A 242 -14.91 4.02 -0.62
C GLY A 242 -15.60 4.44 0.68
N GLN A 243 -14.85 4.87 1.71
CA GLN A 243 -15.42 5.45 2.93
C GLN A 243 -15.39 6.98 2.85
N SER A 244 -16.42 7.62 3.42
CA SER A 244 -16.43 9.07 3.59
C SER A 244 -15.58 9.47 4.79
N SER A 245 -14.83 10.55 4.65
CA SER A 245 -13.92 11.08 5.67
C SER A 245 -14.64 11.41 6.99
N ALA A 246 -15.93 11.76 6.92
CA ALA A 246 -16.78 12.04 8.08
C ALA A 246 -17.07 10.81 8.97
N ASN A 247 -16.96 9.59 8.41
CA ASN A 247 -17.30 8.34 9.12
C ASN A 247 -16.07 7.62 9.67
N LEU A 248 -14.87 8.22 9.55
CA LEU A 248 -13.63 7.59 9.99
C LEU A 248 -13.42 7.80 11.49
N ALA A 249 -13.22 6.69 12.21
CA ALA A 249 -12.82 6.75 13.61
C ALA A 249 -11.45 7.45 13.75
N PRO A 250 -11.27 8.32 14.77
CA PRO A 250 -9.97 8.90 15.05
C PRO A 250 -8.96 7.80 15.43
N ALA A 251 -7.67 8.06 15.18
CA ALA A 251 -6.62 7.14 15.61
C ALA A 251 -6.70 6.93 17.12
N GLN A 252 -6.67 5.67 17.56
CA GLN A 252 -6.60 5.38 18.99
C GLN A 252 -5.19 5.73 19.50
N PRO A 253 -5.04 6.37 20.68
CA PRO A 253 -3.72 6.58 21.28
C PRO A 253 -3.02 5.23 21.43
N GLY A 254 -1.74 5.16 21.01
CA GLY A 254 -0.93 3.98 21.30
C GLY A 254 -0.79 3.83 22.82
N ILE A 255 -1.05 2.63 23.32
CA ILE A 255 -0.84 2.26 24.73
C ILE A 255 0.65 2.10 24.98
#